data_AF-A0A6J6QFU7-F1
#
_entry.id   AF-A0A6J6QFU7-F1
#
_cell.length_a   1.000
_cell.length_b   1.000
_cell.length_c   1.000
_cell.angle_alpha   90.00
_cell.angle_beta   90.00
_cell.angle_gamma   90.00
#
_symmetry.space_group_name_H-M   'P 1'
#
loop_
_entity.id
_entity.type
_entity.pdbx_description
1 polymer ?
#
loop_
_entity_poly.entity_id
_entity_poly.type
_entity_poly.pdbx_seq_one_letter_code
_entity_poly.pdbx_strand_id
1 'polypeptide(L)'
;MSQLIEAVEAVLPPGIFSPCQGGQVLGADAEPGEADLLWCGGYLELQSLCPLLPLHETNPGPSHCADLQVHLRPNGGISHVDLEGVELGDAFVRLGDLAAAHRTRALQDLGAEAAREEVARLLRHLFQLATRSPTDVDAS
;
A
#
# COMPACT_ATOMS: atom_id res chain seq x y z
N MET A 1 -2.15 3.27 -16.70
CA MET A 1 -1.04 3.52 -15.76
C MET A 1 -1.19 4.88 -15.08
N SER A 2 -1.29 6.01 -15.79
CA SER A 2 -1.39 7.33 -15.10
C SER A 2 -2.61 7.45 -14.18
N GLN A 3 -3.78 6.94 -14.57
CA GLN A 3 -4.97 6.94 -13.70
C GLN A 3 -4.78 6.16 -12.38
N LEU A 4 -4.02 5.06 -12.38
CA LEU A 4 -3.71 4.33 -11.13
C LEU A 4 -2.77 5.16 -10.26
N ILE A 5 -1.77 5.80 -10.89
CA ILE A 5 -0.84 6.66 -10.17
C ILE A 5 -1.59 7.82 -9.50
N GLU A 6 -2.42 8.52 -10.26
CA GLU A 6 -3.26 9.61 -9.76
C GLU A 6 -4.20 9.15 -8.63
N ALA A 7 -4.82 7.98 -8.77
CA ALA A 7 -5.73 7.43 -7.77
C ALA A 7 -5.00 7.05 -6.46
N VAL A 8 -3.80 6.48 -6.56
CA VAL A 8 -2.96 6.16 -5.41
C VAL A 8 -2.46 7.44 -4.74
N GLU A 9 -1.87 8.37 -5.50
CA GLU A 9 -1.36 9.64 -4.98
C GLU A 9 -2.44 10.46 -4.27
N ALA A 10 -3.68 10.42 -4.75
CA ALA A 10 -4.82 11.09 -4.12
C ALA A 10 -5.20 10.53 -2.74
N VAL A 11 -4.66 9.37 -2.34
CA VAL A 11 -4.96 8.72 -1.05
C VAL A 11 -3.74 8.55 -0.14
N LEU A 12 -2.54 8.87 -0.62
CA LEU A 12 -1.35 8.84 0.21
C LEU A 12 -1.37 9.98 1.24
N PRO A 13 -0.78 9.77 2.43
CA PRO A 13 -0.55 10.85 3.37
C PRO A 13 0.22 12.01 2.69
N PRO A 14 -0.30 13.25 2.76
CA PRO A 14 0.21 14.35 1.97
C PRO A 14 1.65 14.69 2.37
N GLY A 15 2.52 14.82 1.37
CA GLY A 15 3.93 15.20 1.56
C GLY A 15 4.83 14.09 2.11
N ILE A 16 4.32 12.87 2.28
CA ILE A 16 5.10 11.73 2.77
C ILE A 16 5.70 10.94 1.62
N PHE A 17 4.86 10.51 0.68
CA PHE A 17 5.27 9.69 -0.44
C PHE A 17 5.52 10.53 -1.69
N SER A 18 6.50 10.10 -2.48
CA SER A 18 6.72 10.58 -3.83
C SER A 18 6.82 9.38 -4.78
N PRO A 19 6.27 9.46 -6.00
CA PRO A 19 6.45 8.42 -7.00
C PRO A 19 7.94 8.28 -7.31
N CYS A 20 8.47 7.08 -7.17
CA CYS A 20 9.84 6.80 -7.52
C CYS A 20 9.93 6.72 -9.07
N GLN A 21 10.70 7.64 -9.68
CA GLN A 21 10.90 7.67 -11.13
C GLN A 21 11.71 6.44 -11.56
N GLY A 22 11.01 5.37 -11.93
CA GLY A 22 11.65 4.14 -12.37
C GLY A 22 10.74 2.95 -12.26
N GLY A 23 9.51 3.05 -12.78
CA GLY A 23 8.59 1.91 -12.93
C GLY A 23 9.16 0.86 -13.89
N GLN A 24 10.18 0.15 -13.42
CA GLN A 24 10.81 -1.03 -13.98
C GLN A 24 11.90 -1.46 -12.98
N VAL A 25 11.50 -2.08 -11.89
CA VAL A 25 12.38 -3.06 -11.23
C VAL A 25 11.75 -4.42 -11.50
N LEU A 26 12.02 -4.95 -12.69
CA LEU A 26 11.85 -6.38 -12.92
C LEU A 26 12.82 -7.06 -11.94
N GLY A 27 12.28 -7.66 -10.88
CA GLY A 27 13.02 -8.68 -10.15
C GLY A 27 13.51 -9.74 -11.14
N ALA A 28 14.62 -10.41 -10.86
CA ALA A 28 15.19 -11.42 -11.76
C ALA A 28 14.21 -12.56 -12.13
N ASP A 29 13.11 -12.68 -11.38
CA ASP A 29 12.04 -13.68 -11.54
C ASP A 29 10.70 -13.10 -12.04
N ALA A 30 10.62 -11.80 -12.40
CA ALA A 30 9.38 -11.19 -12.86
C ALA A 30 8.99 -11.73 -14.24
N GLU A 31 7.72 -12.15 -14.39
CA GLU A 31 7.24 -12.67 -15.67
C GLU A 31 7.21 -11.54 -16.72
N PRO A 32 7.50 -11.82 -18.00
CA PRO A 32 7.45 -10.82 -19.05
C PRO A 32 6.09 -10.10 -19.09
N GLY A 33 6.11 -8.80 -18.82
CA GLY A 33 4.91 -7.95 -18.82
C GLY A 33 4.37 -7.62 -17.43
N GLU A 34 4.93 -8.16 -16.36
CA GLU A 34 4.71 -7.64 -15.01
C GLU A 34 5.41 -6.29 -14.83
N ALA A 35 4.81 -5.43 -14.01
CA ALA A 35 5.33 -4.10 -13.75
C ALA A 35 5.00 -3.67 -12.32
N ASP A 36 5.94 -2.99 -11.69
CA ASP A 36 5.76 -2.47 -10.34
C ASP A 36 5.69 -0.95 -10.37
N LEU A 37 4.72 -0.42 -9.64
CA LEU A 37 4.66 1.00 -9.31
C LEU A 37 5.14 1.18 -7.88
N LEU A 38 6.13 2.04 -7.69
CA LEU A 38 6.78 2.28 -6.41
C LEU A 38 6.61 3.75 -6.00
N TRP A 39 6.18 3.95 -4.77
CA TRP A 39 6.25 5.24 -4.07
C TRP A 39 7.15 5.08 -2.86
N CYS A 40 8.07 6.01 -2.69
CA CYS A 40 8.98 6.00 -1.56
C CYS A 40 8.65 7.23 -0.68
N GLY A 41 8.62 7.06 0.64
CA GLY A 41 8.34 8.14 1.58
C GLY A 41 9.17 8.06 2.85
N GLY A 42 9.08 9.07 3.72
CA GLY A 42 9.81 9.08 4.98
C GLY A 42 9.24 8.07 5.99
N TYR A 43 10.03 7.08 6.41
CA TYR A 43 9.58 6.03 7.32
C TYR A 43 9.13 6.60 8.68
N LEU A 44 9.94 7.49 9.27
CA LEU A 44 9.65 8.08 10.59
C LEU A 44 8.44 9.02 10.53
N GLU A 45 8.30 9.79 9.44
CA GLU A 45 7.15 10.64 9.22
C GLU A 45 5.86 9.82 9.03
N LEU A 46 5.94 8.71 8.28
CA LEU A 46 4.82 7.78 8.12
C LEU A 46 4.42 7.14 9.45
N GLN A 47 5.40 6.65 10.22
CA GLN A 47 5.16 6.04 11.53
C GLN A 47 4.55 7.05 12.53
N SER A 48 4.99 8.31 12.47
CA SER A 48 4.44 9.38 13.29
C SER A 48 2.97 9.67 12.95
N LEU A 49 2.63 9.68 11.66
CA LEU A 49 1.24 9.90 11.20
C LEU A 49 0.33 8.69 11.40
N CYS A 50 0.86 7.48 11.19
CA CYS A 50 0.12 6.22 11.22
C CYS A 50 0.78 5.26 12.24
N PRO A 51 0.68 5.52 13.55
CA PRO A 51 1.42 4.79 14.58
C PRO A 51 1.02 3.32 14.71
N LEU A 52 -0.17 2.94 14.24
CA LEU A 52 -0.62 1.54 14.26
C LEU A 52 -0.23 0.77 12.99
N LEU A 53 0.35 1.45 12.00
CA LEU A 53 0.68 0.84 10.73
C LEU A 53 1.72 -0.27 10.91
N PRO A 54 1.42 -1.52 10.51
CA PRO A 54 2.36 -2.61 10.66
C PRO A 54 3.40 -2.54 9.55
N LEU A 55 4.52 -1.85 9.82
CA LEU A 55 5.68 -1.77 8.94
C LEU A 55 6.67 -2.89 9.28
N HIS A 56 7.46 -3.37 8.30
CA HIS A 56 8.51 -4.34 8.58
C HIS A 56 9.69 -3.65 9.29
N GLU A 57 10.00 -4.04 10.53
CA GLU A 57 11.12 -3.50 11.27
C GLU A 57 12.44 -4.15 10.84
N THR A 58 13.12 -3.53 9.88
CA THR A 58 14.58 -3.73 9.72
C THR A 58 15.30 -2.44 10.07
N ASN A 59 15.48 -2.20 11.38
CA ASN A 59 16.36 -1.18 11.96
C ASN A 59 16.31 0.20 11.25
N PRO A 60 15.22 0.97 11.40
CA PRO A 60 15.04 2.21 10.66
C PRO A 60 16.03 3.27 11.14
N GLY A 61 17.14 3.40 10.41
CA GLY A 61 18.00 4.57 10.51
C GLY A 61 17.28 5.81 9.97
N PRO A 62 17.78 7.04 10.25
CA PRO A 62 17.19 8.29 9.77
C PRO A 62 17.21 8.46 8.24
N SER A 63 17.68 7.46 7.50
CA SER A 63 17.73 7.41 6.03
C SER A 63 16.82 6.31 5.45
N HIS A 64 16.01 5.64 6.28
CA HIS A 64 15.07 4.62 5.79
C HIS A 64 13.85 5.26 5.11
N CYS A 65 13.56 4.79 3.91
CA CYS A 65 12.30 5.05 3.25
C CYS A 65 11.25 4.02 3.71
N ALA A 66 9.98 4.39 3.66
CA ALA A 66 8.88 3.47 3.60
C ALA A 66 8.45 3.32 2.14
N ASP A 67 8.44 2.10 1.63
CA ASP A 67 8.13 1.81 0.23
C ASP A 67 6.69 1.30 0.08
N LEU A 68 5.86 1.97 -0.72
CA LEU A 68 4.58 1.45 -1.19
C LEU A 68 4.75 0.90 -2.60
N GLN A 69 4.43 -0.37 -2.79
CA GLN A 69 4.55 -1.09 -4.06
C GLN A 69 3.18 -1.59 -4.52
N VAL A 70 2.86 -1.38 -5.80
CA VAL A 70 1.66 -1.94 -6.45
C VAL A 70 2.14 -2.79 -7.61
N HIS A 71 1.91 -4.10 -7.50
CA HIS A 71 2.35 -5.09 -8.47
C HIS A 71 1.26 -5.30 -9.53
N LEU A 72 1.64 -5.15 -10.80
CA LEU A 72 0.74 -5.25 -11.95
C LEU A 72 1.01 -6.53 -12.74
N ARG A 73 -0.08 -7.17 -13.15
CA ARG A 73 -0.07 -8.31 -14.07
C ARG A 73 0.03 -7.83 -15.52
N PRO A 74 0.42 -8.68 -16.48
CA PRO A 74 0.51 -8.32 -17.90
C PRO A 74 -0.80 -7.80 -18.52
N ASN A 75 -1.95 -8.19 -17.98
CA ASN A 75 -3.26 -7.71 -18.42
C ASN A 75 -3.65 -6.34 -17.80
N GLY A 76 -2.77 -5.71 -17.03
CA GLY A 76 -3.01 -4.45 -16.33
C GLY A 76 -3.85 -4.57 -15.06
N GLY A 77 -4.20 -5.79 -14.64
CA GLY A 77 -4.77 -6.07 -13.33
C GLY A 77 -3.72 -5.96 -12.23
N ILE A 78 -4.17 -5.95 -10.97
CA ILE A 78 -3.30 -5.81 -9.79
C ILE A 78 -3.17 -7.19 -9.15
N SER A 79 -1.94 -7.66 -8.92
CA SER A 79 -1.70 -8.94 -8.23
C SER A 79 -1.73 -8.74 -6.70
N HIS A 80 -0.94 -7.80 -6.19
CA HIS A 80 -0.85 -7.48 -4.78
C HIS A 80 -0.34 -6.04 -4.57
N VAL A 81 -0.43 -5.59 -3.32
CA VAL A 81 -0.01 -4.25 -2.88
C VAL A 81 0.72 -4.43 -1.56
N ASP A 82 1.88 -3.80 -1.43
CA ASP A 82 2.77 -3.96 -0.28
C ASP A 82 3.18 -2.61 0.26
N LEU A 83 3.28 -2.51 1.58
CA LEU A 83 3.76 -1.33 2.26
C LEU A 83 4.88 -1.72 3.22
N GLU A 84 6.09 -1.30 2.89
CA GLU A 84 7.34 -1.61 3.59
C GLU A 84 7.47 -3.12 3.86
N GLY A 85 7.35 -3.92 2.79
CA GLY A 85 7.47 -5.38 2.86
C GLY A 85 6.33 -6.08 3.61
N VAL A 86 5.22 -5.39 3.87
CA VAL A 86 4.01 -5.98 4.46
C VAL A 86 2.87 -5.90 3.44
N GLU A 87 2.38 -7.06 3.01
CA GLU A 87 1.22 -7.16 2.13
C GLU A 87 0.01 -6.43 2.75
N LEU A 88 -0.72 -5.68 1.93
CA LEU A 88 -1.86 -4.87 2.35
C LEU A 88 -2.92 -5.71 3.07
N GLY A 89 -3.12 -6.96 2.64
CA GLY A 89 -4.02 -7.92 3.32
C GLY A 89 -3.56 -8.24 4.74
N ASP A 90 -2.27 -8.50 4.92
CA ASP A 90 -1.69 -8.80 6.23
C ASP A 90 -1.69 -7.58 7.14
N ALA A 91 -1.48 -6.38 6.59
CA ALA A 91 -1.61 -5.14 7.33
C ALA A 91 -3.02 -4.99 7.94
N PHE A 92 -4.06 -5.27 7.16
CA PHE A 92 -5.44 -5.27 7.66
C PHE A 92 -5.71 -6.35 8.70
N VAL A 93 -5.17 -7.56 8.52
CA VAL A 93 -5.29 -8.63 9.53
C VAL A 93 -4.69 -8.19 10.87
N ARG A 94 -3.51 -7.56 10.85
CA ARG A 94 -2.85 -7.06 12.07
C ARG A 94 -3.62 -5.92 12.73
N LEU A 95 -4.33 -5.12 11.94
CA LEU A 95 -5.22 -4.06 12.42
C LEU A 95 -6.64 -4.57 12.78
N GLY A 96 -6.91 -5.86 12.66
CA GLY A 96 -8.18 -6.48 13.01
C GLY A 96 -9.31 -6.32 11.99
N ASP A 97 -9.04 -5.81 10.78
CA ASP A 97 -10.05 -5.65 9.72
C ASP A 97 -10.01 -6.80 8.70
N LEU A 98 -10.63 -7.92 9.08
CA LEU A 98 -10.70 -9.11 8.20
C LEU A 98 -11.50 -8.86 6.92
N ALA A 99 -12.48 -7.95 6.94
CA ALA A 99 -13.28 -7.65 5.76
C ALA A 99 -12.44 -6.92 4.70
N ALA A 100 -11.61 -5.97 5.11
CA ALA A 100 -10.65 -5.31 4.22
C ALA A 100 -9.57 -6.29 3.74
N ALA A 101 -9.06 -7.17 4.61
CA ALA A 101 -8.11 -8.22 4.22
C ALA A 101 -8.69 -9.22 3.19
N HIS A 102 -9.99 -9.49 3.23
CA HIS A 102 -10.64 -10.30 2.19
C HIS A 102 -10.75 -9.54 0.86
N ARG A 103 -11.03 -8.24 0.90
CA ARG A 103 -11.11 -7.41 -0.31
C ARG A 103 -9.76 -7.24 -1.00
N THR A 104 -8.65 -7.17 -0.26
CA THR A 104 -7.31 -7.14 -0.87
C THR A 104 -7.02 -8.41 -1.67
N ARG A 105 -7.37 -9.59 -1.14
CA ARG A 105 -7.20 -10.87 -1.85
C ARG A 105 -8.04 -10.96 -3.12
N ALA A 106 -9.19 -10.28 -3.16
CA ALA A 106 -10.06 -10.25 -4.32
C ALA A 106 -9.54 -9.34 -5.45
N LEU A 107 -8.52 -8.51 -5.22
CA LEU A 107 -7.96 -7.59 -6.23
C LEU A 107 -7.53 -8.32 -7.50
N GLN A 108 -6.96 -9.52 -7.37
CA GLN A 108 -6.48 -10.34 -8.49
C GLN A 108 -7.61 -10.84 -9.41
N ASP A 109 -8.84 -10.89 -8.90
CA ASP A 109 -10.03 -11.34 -9.60
C ASP A 109 -10.80 -10.18 -10.25
N LEU A 110 -10.43 -8.94 -9.93
CA LEU A 110 -11.03 -7.74 -10.50
C LEU A 110 -10.42 -7.40 -11.87
N GLY A 111 -11.26 -6.81 -12.74
CA GLY A 111 -10.78 -6.14 -13.93
C GLY A 111 -9.90 -4.93 -13.57
N ALA A 112 -9.00 -4.54 -14.49
CA ALA A 112 -8.00 -3.49 -14.25
C ALA A 112 -8.57 -2.17 -13.70
N GLU A 113 -9.76 -1.75 -14.16
CA GLU A 113 -10.39 -0.51 -13.69
C GLU A 113 -10.91 -0.64 -12.25
N ALA A 114 -11.69 -1.69 -11.97
CA ALA A 114 -12.23 -1.96 -10.64
C ALA A 114 -11.11 -2.20 -9.61
N ALA A 115 -10.03 -2.88 -10.00
CA ALA A 115 -8.87 -3.11 -9.13
C ALA A 115 -8.22 -1.79 -8.69
N ARG A 116 -8.10 -0.80 -9.59
CA ARG A 116 -7.51 0.52 -9.26
C ARG A 116 -8.33 1.28 -8.23
N GLU A 117 -9.64 1.33 -8.44
CA GLU A 117 -10.55 1.98 -7.51
C GLU A 117 -10.54 1.30 -6.13
N GLU A 118 -10.51 -0.03 -6.12
CA GLU A 118 -10.44 -0.81 -4.88
C GLU A 118 -9.12 -0.57 -4.15
N VAL A 119 -7.97 -0.53 -4.84
CA VAL A 119 -6.68 -0.21 -4.23
C VAL A 119 -6.69 1.16 -3.58
N ALA A 120 -7.15 2.20 -4.29
CA ALA A 120 -7.23 3.54 -3.70
C ALA A 120 -8.16 3.58 -2.47
N ARG A 121 -9.27 2.85 -2.52
CA ARG A 121 -10.20 2.73 -1.38
C ARG A 121 -9.57 2.01 -0.19
N LEU A 122 -8.88 0.90 -0.43
CA LEU A 122 -8.21 0.12 0.59
C LEU A 122 -7.05 0.90 1.22
N LEU A 123 -6.19 1.55 0.43
CA LEU A 123 -5.11 2.38 0.96
C LEU A 123 -5.64 3.53 1.82
N ARG A 124 -6.68 4.24 1.36
CA ARG A 124 -7.34 5.27 2.17
C ARG A 124 -7.84 4.71 3.50
N HIS A 125 -8.49 3.55 3.45
CA HIS A 125 -9.03 2.88 4.63
C HIS A 125 -7.92 2.44 5.60
N LEU A 126 -6.81 1.91 5.06
CA LEU A 126 -5.64 1.53 5.86
C LEU A 126 -5.09 2.73 6.63
N PHE A 127 -4.81 3.84 5.95
CA PHE A 127 -4.25 5.02 6.61
C PHE A 127 -5.23 5.60 7.64
N GLN A 128 -6.53 5.63 7.35
CA GLN A 128 -7.54 6.04 8.33
C GLN A 128 -7.56 5.13 9.56
N LEU A 129 -7.48 3.81 9.37
CA LEU A 129 -7.45 2.85 10.46
C LEU A 129 -6.17 3.01 11.30
N ALA A 130 -5.03 3.21 10.63
CA ALA A 130 -3.73 3.33 11.25
C ALA A 130 -3.49 4.65 12.00
N THR A 131 -4.29 5.69 11.70
CA THR A 131 -4.29 6.98 12.43
C THR A 131 -5.13 7.00 13.71
N ARG A 132 -5.95 5.96 13.98
CA ARG A 132 -6.83 5.96 15.16
C ARG A 132 -6.01 5.84 16.44
N SER A 133 -6.39 6.60 17.47
CA SER A 133 -5.80 6.46 18.79
C SER A 133 -6.24 5.14 19.42
N PRO A 134 -5.35 4.43 20.16
CA PRO A 134 -5.71 3.20 20.89
C PRO A 134 -6.87 3.37 21.89
N THR A 135 -7.19 4.62 22.26
CA THR A 135 -8.24 4.97 23.22
C THR A 135 -9.65 5.02 22.63
N ASP A 136 -9.83 4.94 21.31
CA ASP A 136 -11.16 4.99 20.67
C ASP A 136 -11.88 3.63 20.64
N VAL A 137 -11.25 2.56 21.16
CA VAL A 137 -11.79 1.19 21.07
C VAL A 137 -12.76 0.85 22.22
N ASP A 138 -12.83 1.67 23.28
CA ASP A 138 -13.69 1.45 24.46
C ASP A 138 -15.00 2.27 24.46
N ALA A 139 -15.36 2.90 23.34
CA ALA A 139 -16.60 3.67 23.21
C ALA A 139 -17.56 3.05 22.20
N SER A 140 -17.99 1.81 22.39
CA SER A 140 -19.17 1.22 21.72
C SER A 140 -19.78 0.07 22.52
#